data_AF-A0A914NW67-F1
#
_entry.id   AF-A0A914NW67-F1
#
_cell.length_a   1.000
_cell.length_b   1.000
_cell.length_c   1.000
_cell.angle_alpha   90.00
_cell.angle_beta   90.00
_cell.angle_gamma   90.00
#
_symmetry.space_group_name_H-M   'P 1'
#
loop_
_entity.id
_entity.type
_entity.pdbx_description
1 polymer ?
#
loop_
_entity_poly.entity_id
_entity_poly.type
_entity_poly.pdbx_seq_one_letter_code
_entity_poly.pdbx_strand_id
1 'polypeptide(L)'
;MQIYNCTVVFKLFKNNVKFSSENYLKLARFGINTEYNPKRFHSIIMRLRHKGNKTTAALIFQSGKVVLTGVPTPGLANETAWRVVKSIRSSNTAAGNFQKIGINNICVTNIVGAYRHEHKLAIEKII
;
A
#
# COMPACT_ATOMS: atom_id res chain seq x y z
N MET A 1 -14.59 -19.98 -3.15
CA MET A 1 -13.70 -18.98 -3.78
C MET A 1 -12.52 -18.76 -2.86
N GLN A 2 -11.29 -18.95 -3.34
CA GLN A 2 -10.08 -18.68 -2.58
C GLN A 2 -9.44 -17.39 -3.09
N ILE A 3 -9.28 -16.39 -2.20
CA ILE A 3 -8.59 -15.15 -2.53
C ILE A 3 -7.11 -15.30 -2.18
N TYR A 4 -6.24 -14.93 -3.11
CA TYR A 4 -4.79 -14.97 -2.92
C TYR A 4 -4.25 -13.65 -2.38
N ASN A 5 -4.67 -12.55 -3.01
CA ASN A 5 -4.32 -11.20 -2.61
C ASN A 5 -5.26 -10.15 -3.24
N CYS A 6 -5.15 -8.92 -2.77
CA CYS A 6 -5.78 -7.75 -3.36
C CYS A 6 -4.83 -6.55 -3.39
N THR A 7 -5.20 -5.58 -4.24
CA THR A 7 -4.58 -4.25 -4.30
C THR A 7 -5.50 -3.24 -3.64
N VAL A 8 -4.93 -2.41 -2.78
CA VAL A 8 -5.65 -1.39 -2.02
C VAL A 8 -5.04 -0.03 -2.29
N VAL A 9 -5.87 0.99 -2.47
CA VAL A 9 -5.43 2.37 -2.71
C VAL A 9 -6.06 3.28 -1.67
N PHE A 10 -5.29 4.22 -1.11
CA PHE A 10 -5.81 5.26 -0.22
C PHE A 10 -4.96 6.54 -0.31
N LYS A 11 -5.42 7.62 0.34
CA LYS A 11 -4.70 8.90 0.47
C LYS A 11 -4.36 9.21 1.92
N LEU A 12 -3.13 9.66 2.15
CA LEU A 12 -2.62 10.02 3.48
C LEU A 12 -3.17 11.35 4.00
N PHE A 13 -3.42 12.31 3.11
CA PHE A 13 -3.87 13.65 3.47
C PHE A 13 -5.29 13.93 2.96
N LYS A 14 -5.99 14.84 3.65
CA LYS A 14 -7.25 15.45 3.19
C LYS A 14 -6.95 16.69 2.34
N ASN A 15 -7.91 17.10 1.49
CA ASN A 15 -7.93 18.40 0.80
C ASN A 15 -6.70 18.76 -0.07
N ASN A 16 -6.35 17.91 -1.04
CA ASN A 16 -5.25 18.13 -2.02
C ASN A 16 -3.85 18.43 -1.43
N VAL A 17 -3.69 18.27 -0.11
CA VAL A 17 -2.39 18.34 0.56
C VAL A 17 -1.51 17.19 0.10
N LYS A 18 -0.22 17.47 -0.08
CA LYS A 18 0.81 16.53 -0.55
C LYS A 18 2.01 16.58 0.39
N PHE A 19 2.94 15.64 0.25
CA PHE A 19 4.22 15.75 0.93
C PHE A 19 5.01 16.93 0.36
N SER A 20 5.58 17.76 1.25
CA SER A 20 6.69 18.62 0.85
C SER A 20 7.87 17.75 0.40
N SER A 21 8.66 18.23 -0.57
CA SER A 21 9.82 17.48 -1.09
C SER A 21 10.78 17.08 0.02
N GLU A 22 10.99 17.96 1.00
CA GLU A 22 11.83 17.69 2.16
C GLU A 22 11.29 16.52 3.01
N ASN A 23 10.00 16.56 3.39
CA ASN A 23 9.39 15.51 4.20
C ASN A 23 9.33 14.17 3.45
N TYR A 24 9.13 14.20 2.13
CA TYR A 24 9.15 12.99 1.31
C TYR A 24 10.53 12.34 1.29
N LEU A 25 11.60 13.14 1.09
CA LEU A 25 12.98 12.64 1.13
C LEU A 25 13.39 12.16 2.53
N LYS A 26 12.89 12.80 3.59
CA LYS A 26 13.09 12.35 4.97
C LYS A 26 12.45 10.98 5.21
N LEU A 27 11.21 10.78 4.77
CA LEU A 27 10.57 9.46 4.81
C LEU A 27 11.35 8.41 4.01
N ALA A 28 11.88 8.79 2.84
CA ALA A 28 12.67 7.88 2.02
C ALA A 28 13.98 7.42 2.70
N ARG A 29 14.63 8.33 3.44
CA ARG A 29 15.93 8.08 4.09
C ARG A 29 15.81 7.39 5.45
N PHE A 30 14.82 7.79 6.24
CA PHE A 30 14.67 7.36 7.65
C PHE A 30 13.47 6.44 7.87
N GLY A 31 12.74 6.12 6.82
CA GLY A 31 11.60 5.21 6.88
C GLY A 31 12.02 3.78 7.24
N ILE A 32 11.13 3.09 7.96
CA ILE A 32 11.34 1.69 8.34
C ILE A 32 11.03 0.81 7.12
N ASN A 33 11.97 -0.06 6.74
CA ASN A 33 11.84 -0.97 5.59
C ASN A 33 11.45 -0.25 4.29
N THR A 34 11.96 0.98 4.11
CA THR A 34 11.73 1.79 2.92
C THR A 34 12.90 1.73 1.95
N GLU A 35 12.59 1.64 0.66
CA GLU A 35 13.52 1.79 -0.45
C GLU A 35 13.07 2.96 -1.33
N TYR A 36 14.02 3.77 -1.78
CA TYR A 36 13.75 4.86 -2.70
C TYR A 36 14.91 5.05 -3.67
N ASN A 37 14.62 4.90 -4.97
CA ASN A 37 15.55 5.21 -6.04
C ASN A 37 14.76 5.89 -7.17
N PRO A 38 14.74 7.23 -7.24
CA PRO A 38 13.92 7.96 -8.20
C PRO A 38 14.32 7.69 -9.66
N LYS A 39 15.56 7.27 -9.94
CA LYS A 39 15.99 6.87 -11.29
C LYS A 39 15.32 5.58 -11.74
N ARG A 40 14.99 4.68 -10.80
CA ARG A 40 14.34 3.40 -11.07
C ARG A 40 12.82 3.51 -10.98
N PHE A 41 12.32 4.17 -9.93
CA PHE A 41 10.89 4.28 -9.68
C PHE A 41 10.57 5.50 -8.81
N HIS A 42 9.59 6.30 -9.24
CA HIS A 42 9.25 7.60 -8.64
C HIS A 42 8.44 7.50 -7.33
N SER A 43 8.50 6.36 -6.62
CA SER A 43 7.80 6.17 -5.34
C SER A 43 8.73 5.58 -4.28
N ILE A 44 8.41 5.85 -3.02
CA ILE A 44 8.98 5.11 -1.89
C ILE A 44 8.30 3.74 -1.85
N ILE A 45 9.08 2.68 -1.69
CA ILE A 45 8.60 1.31 -1.53
C ILE A 45 8.80 0.91 -0.07
N MET A 46 7.72 0.65 0.66
CA MET A 46 7.77 0.13 2.02
C MET A 46 7.28 -1.32 2.05
N ARG A 47 7.99 -2.24 2.70
CA ARG A 47 7.55 -3.65 2.81
C ARG A 47 7.00 -3.99 4.19
N LEU A 48 5.82 -4.60 4.22
CA LEU A 48 5.13 -5.07 5.41
C LEU A 48 5.01 -6.60 5.37
N ARG A 49 5.53 -7.26 6.41
CA ARG A 49 5.41 -8.72 6.55
C ARG A 49 4.07 -9.10 7.19
N HIS A 50 3.44 -10.15 6.68
CA HIS A 50 2.24 -10.78 7.23
C HIS A 50 2.58 -12.19 7.75
N LYS A 51 1.63 -12.83 8.42
CA LYS A 51 1.76 -14.25 8.81
C LYS A 51 1.93 -15.13 7.57
N GLY A 52 2.70 -16.21 7.70
CA GLY A 52 2.91 -17.19 6.62
C GLY A 52 3.73 -16.67 5.44
N ASN A 53 4.77 -15.87 5.70
CA ASN A 53 5.73 -15.35 4.71
C ASN A 53 5.14 -14.49 3.57
N LYS A 54 3.89 -14.05 3.69
CA LYS A 54 3.30 -13.08 2.75
C LYS A 54 3.84 -11.68 3.02
N THR A 55 4.13 -10.93 1.97
CA THR A 55 4.60 -9.54 2.06
C THR A 55 3.69 -8.64 1.25
N THR A 56 3.28 -7.53 1.85
CA THR A 56 2.62 -6.42 1.15
C THR A 56 3.65 -5.34 0.87
N ALA A 57 3.70 -4.88 -0.38
CA ALA A 57 4.47 -3.70 -0.75
C ALA A 57 3.54 -2.47 -0.75
N ALA A 58 3.96 -1.41 -0.08
CA ALA A 58 3.30 -0.12 -0.05
C ALA A 58 4.10 0.87 -0.89
N LEU A 59 3.54 1.28 -2.02
CA LEU A 59 4.06 2.33 -2.89
C LEU A 59 3.51 3.66 -2.41
N ILE A 60 4.36 4.48 -1.81
CA ILE A 60 4.01 5.78 -1.24
C ILE A 60 4.49 6.85 -2.21
N PHE A 61 3.56 7.61 -2.78
CA PHE A 61 3.86 8.69 -3.72
C PHE A 61 3.94 10.03 -3.02
N GLN A 62 4.71 10.98 -3.59
CA GLN A 62 4.81 12.34 -3.07
C GLN A 62 3.45 13.06 -3.00
N SER A 63 2.50 12.67 -3.86
CA SER A 63 1.12 13.15 -3.82
C SER A 63 0.33 12.75 -2.56
N GLY A 64 0.88 11.88 -1.71
CA GLY A 64 0.18 11.30 -0.58
C GLY A 64 -0.72 10.11 -0.95
N LYS A 65 -0.79 9.73 -2.24
CA LYS A 65 -1.42 8.48 -2.65
C LYS A 65 -0.55 7.30 -2.19
N VAL A 66 -1.19 6.27 -1.67
CA VAL A 66 -0.55 5.01 -1.30
C VAL A 66 -1.24 3.87 -2.04
N VAL A 67 -0.44 2.98 -2.63
CA VAL A 67 -0.90 1.75 -3.27
C VAL A 67 -0.28 0.57 -2.53
N LEU A 68 -1.13 -0.28 -1.95
CA LEU A 68 -0.73 -1.53 -1.32
C LEU A 68 -0.94 -2.66 -2.31
N THR A 69 0.10 -3.43 -2.60
CA THR A 69 0.03 -4.63 -3.44
C THR A 69 0.39 -5.86 -2.62
N GLY A 70 -0.34 -6.96 -2.82
CA GLY A 70 -0.12 -8.20 -2.07
C GLY A 70 -0.80 -8.21 -0.70
N VAL A 71 -1.87 -7.44 -0.49
CA VAL A 71 -2.67 -7.53 0.75
C VAL A 71 -3.36 -8.90 0.75
N PRO A 72 -3.25 -9.74 1.80
CA PRO A 72 -3.68 -11.15 1.70
C PRO A 72 -5.19 -11.34 1.45
N THR A 73 -6.02 -10.46 2.01
CA THR A 73 -7.48 -10.49 1.84
C THR A 73 -8.04 -9.07 1.87
N PRO A 74 -9.20 -8.82 1.24
CA PRO A 74 -9.88 -7.52 1.32
C PRO A 74 -10.19 -7.08 2.76
N GLY A 75 -10.51 -8.02 3.66
CA GLY A 75 -10.76 -7.74 5.07
C GLY A 75 -9.57 -7.13 5.82
N LEU A 76 -8.34 -7.37 5.34
CA LEU A 76 -7.12 -6.81 5.91
C LEU A 76 -6.74 -5.45 5.32
N ALA A 77 -7.53 -4.90 4.38
CA ALA A 77 -7.20 -3.65 3.71
C ALA A 77 -7.00 -2.49 4.69
N ASN A 78 -7.97 -2.30 5.60
CA ASN A 78 -7.94 -1.20 6.56
C ASN A 78 -6.79 -1.36 7.58
N GLU A 79 -6.62 -2.56 8.14
CA GLU A 79 -5.53 -2.86 9.08
C GLU A 79 -4.16 -2.61 8.43
N THR A 80 -3.96 -3.11 7.21
CA THR A 80 -2.68 -2.99 6.51
C THR A 80 -2.36 -1.53 6.17
N ALA A 81 -3.37 -0.75 5.76
CA ALA A 81 -3.22 0.69 5.55
C ALA A 81 -2.85 1.42 6.85
N TRP A 82 -3.45 1.05 7.98
CA TRP A 82 -3.09 1.62 9.29
C TRP A 82 -1.67 1.26 9.72
N ARG A 83 -1.21 0.05 9.39
CA ARG A 83 0.19 -0.35 9.64
C ARG A 83 1.17 0.55 8.87
N VAL A 84 0.86 0.89 7.61
CA VAL A 84 1.66 1.87 6.85
C VAL A 84 1.65 3.24 7.52
N VAL A 85 0.47 3.76 7.89
CA VAL A 85 0.35 5.05 8.58
C VAL A 85 1.17 5.07 9.88
N LYS A 86 1.10 3.98 10.66
CA LYS A 86 1.86 3.82 11.90
C LYS A 86 3.36 3.80 11.61
N SER A 87 3.83 3.06 10.61
CA SER A 87 5.23 3.03 10.21
C SER A 87 5.75 4.41 9.76
N ILE A 88 4.96 5.17 9.00
CA ILE A 88 5.31 6.55 8.60
C ILE A 88 5.37 7.44 9.85
N ARG A 89 4.38 7.38 10.75
CA ARG A 89 4.38 8.14 12.00
C ARG A 89 5.53 7.76 12.95
N SER A 90 5.96 6.50 12.97
CA SER A 90 7.10 6.07 13.78
C SER A 90 8.43 6.58 13.23
N SER A 91 8.54 6.84 11.93
CA SER A 91 9.71 7.53 11.34
C SER A 91 9.77 9.03 11.66
N ASN A 92 8.72 9.57 12.31
CA ASN A 92 8.59 10.99 12.62
C ASN A 92 9.54 11.47 13.73
N THR A 93 10.04 10.57 14.58
CA THR A 93 10.87 10.92 15.74
C THR A 93 12.26 11.43 15.39
N ALA A 94 12.72 11.27 14.14
CA ALA A 94 14.05 11.70 13.72
C ALA A 94 14.07 12.86 12.71
N ALA A 95 12.95 13.22 12.04
CA ALA A 95 13.07 14.06 10.85
C ALA A 95 11.90 14.98 10.44
N GLY A 96 10.66 14.87 10.92
CA GLY A 96 9.54 15.66 10.37
C GLY A 96 8.34 15.84 11.28
N ASN A 97 7.25 16.42 10.77
CA ASN A 97 5.98 16.59 11.50
C ASN A 97 4.82 15.89 10.75
N PHE A 98 4.83 14.55 10.74
CA PHE A 98 3.84 13.67 10.11
C PHE A 98 2.56 13.45 10.96
N GLN A 99 2.35 14.21 12.04
CA GLN A 99 1.22 13.99 12.96
C GLN A 99 -0.16 14.04 12.30
N LYS A 100 -0.31 14.78 11.19
CA LYS A 100 -1.60 14.99 10.50
C LYS A 100 -1.91 14.04 9.34
N ILE A 101 -1.21 12.90 9.21
CA ILE A 101 -1.55 11.89 8.19
C ILE A 101 -2.61 10.92 8.70
N GLY A 102 -3.48 10.42 7.82
CA GLY A 102 -4.51 9.42 8.13
C GLY A 102 -4.82 8.53 6.93
N ILE A 103 -5.98 7.89 6.93
CA ILE A 103 -6.47 7.11 5.79
C ILE A 103 -7.71 7.81 5.24
N ASN A 104 -7.69 8.14 3.95
CA ASN A 104 -8.81 8.74 3.25
C ASN A 104 -9.04 7.99 1.93
N ASN A 105 -10.32 7.85 1.55
CA ASN A 105 -10.74 7.22 0.29
C ASN A 105 -10.08 5.85 0.05
N ILE A 106 -10.08 4.99 1.09
CA ILE A 106 -9.58 3.63 0.96
C ILE A 106 -10.49 2.83 0.02
N CYS A 107 -9.88 2.15 -0.95
CA CYS A 107 -10.59 1.37 -1.95
C CYS A 107 -9.78 0.12 -2.30
N VAL A 108 -10.45 -1.02 -2.42
CA VAL A 108 -9.89 -2.24 -3.00
C VAL A 108 -10.10 -2.17 -4.51
N THR A 109 -9.03 -2.13 -5.30
CA THR A 109 -9.12 -1.89 -6.75
C THR A 109 -8.93 -3.14 -7.59
N ASN A 110 -8.33 -4.19 -7.02
CA ASN A 110 -8.12 -5.47 -7.70
C ASN A 110 -8.12 -6.61 -6.67
N ILE A 111 -8.68 -7.75 -7.02
CA ILE A 111 -8.67 -8.98 -6.23
C ILE A 111 -8.22 -10.12 -7.14
N VAL A 112 -7.17 -10.83 -6.71
CA VAL A 112 -6.71 -12.06 -7.36
C VAL A 112 -7.26 -13.24 -6.56
N GLY A 113 -8.06 -14.08 -7.21
CA GLY A 113 -8.65 -15.27 -6.60
C GLY A 113 -8.87 -16.37 -7.61
N ALA A 114 -9.00 -17.59 -7.11
CA ALA A 114 -9.42 -18.75 -7.87
C ALA A 114 -10.72 -19.32 -7.29
N TYR A 115 -11.58 -19.81 -8.18
CA TYR A 115 -12.73 -20.60 -7.82
C TYR A 115 -12.65 -21.91 -8.57
N ARG A 116 -12.70 -23.03 -7.86
CA ARG A 116 -12.80 -24.35 -8.48
C ARG A 116 -14.28 -24.65 -8.67
N HIS A 117 -14.71 -24.74 -9.92
CA HIS A 117 -16.05 -25.13 -10.30
C HIS A 117 -16.05 -26.61 -10.69
N GLU A 118 -17.16 -27.31 -10.46
CA GLU A 118 -17.29 -28.74 -10.75
C GLU A 118 -17.48 -29.02 -12.25
N HIS A 119 -18.09 -28.07 -12.96
CA HIS A 119 -18.31 -28.17 -14.41
C HIS A 119 -17.20 -27.49 -15.22
N LYS A 120 -16.88 -28.06 -16.39
CA LYS A 120 -15.99 -27.45 -17.40
C LYS A 120 -16.63 -26.18 -17.94
N LEU A 121 -15.93 -25.05 -17.83
CA LEU A 121 -16.31 -23.79 -18.47
C LEU A 121 -15.63 -23.71 -19.84
N ALA A 122 -16.40 -23.40 -20.89
CA ALA A 122 -15.85 -23.11 -22.21
C ALA A 122 -15.27 -21.68 -22.24
N ILE A 123 -14.06 -21.52 -21.69
CA ILE A 123 -13.39 -20.21 -21.54
C ILE A 123 -13.18 -19.52 -22.90
N GLU A 124 -13.04 -20.31 -23.98
CA GLU A 124 -12.88 -19.83 -25.36
C GLU A 124 -14.05 -18.98 -25.88
N LYS A 125 -15.24 -19.05 -25.25
CA LYS A 125 -16.40 -18.24 -25.63
C LYS A 125 -16.58 -16.96 -24.81
N ILE A 126 -15.66 -16.68 -23.88
CA ILE A 126 -15.76 -15.56 -22.93
C ILE A 126 -14.77 -14.43 -23.28
N ILE A 127 -13.84 -14.67 -24.21
CA ILE A 127 -12.84 -13.69 -24.68
C ILE A 127 -13.36 -12.92 -25.89
#